data_AF-A0A923R3U8-F1
#
_entry.id   AF-A0A923R3U8-F1
#
_cell.length_a   1.000
_cell.length_b   1.000
_cell.length_c   1.000
_cell.angle_alpha   90.00
_cell.angle_beta   90.00
_cell.angle_gamma   90.00
#
_symmetry.space_group_name_H-M   'P 1'
#
loop_
_entity.id
_entity.type
_entity.pdbx_description
1 polymer ?
#
loop_
_entity_poly.entity_id
_entity_poly.type
_entity_poly.pdbx_seq_one_letter_code
_entity_poly.pdbx_strand_id
1 'polypeptide(L)'
;LKTQPNDVLLLCSGWKDKVNLEDTLFAGGVVHNLMNEDYQLDDSGIAAEDLYRIAKNDLNTYLKKTSHSERLKKLGIEEDIAFCLQVDITTSIPVLEGERLVRMK
;
A
#
# COMPACT_ATOMS: atom_id res chain seq x y z
N LEU A 1 -4.08 3.40 13.73
CA LEU A 1 -3.62 4.68 13.14
C LEU A 1 -4.47 5.83 13.64
N LYS A 2 -5.79 5.84 13.37
CA LYS A 2 -6.75 6.89 13.80
C LYS A 2 -6.74 7.25 15.30
N THR A 3 -6.34 6.33 16.16
CA THR A 3 -6.30 6.52 17.62
C THR A 3 -4.94 7.01 18.14
N GLN A 4 -3.95 7.20 17.27
CA GLN A 4 -2.60 7.62 17.64
C GLN A 4 -2.46 9.14 17.44
N PRO A 5 -1.87 9.88 18.39
CA PRO A 5 -1.79 11.34 18.33
C PRO A 5 -0.64 11.86 17.46
N ASN A 6 0.11 10.98 16.79
CA ASN A 6 1.34 11.32 16.08
C ASN A 6 1.10 11.47 14.58
N ASP A 7 1.99 12.22 13.92
CA ASP A 7 2.09 12.26 12.46
C ASP A 7 2.36 10.86 11.89
N VAL A 8 1.88 10.61 10.67
CA VAL A 8 2.00 9.33 9.99
C VAL A 8 2.88 9.48 8.76
N LEU A 9 3.93 8.65 8.67
CA LEU A 9 4.76 8.50 7.47
C LEU A 9 4.53 7.11 6.86
N LEU A 10 4.12 7.09 5.59
CA LEU A 10 3.98 5.85 4.82
C LEU A 10 5.25 5.65 3.98
N LEU A 11 6.17 4.82 4.47
CA LEU A 11 7.42 4.53 3.79
C LEU A 11 7.26 3.37 2.79
N CYS A 12 7.19 3.71 1.49
CA CYS A 12 7.20 2.73 0.41
C CYS A 12 8.63 2.17 0.21
N SER A 13 8.75 0.85 0.06
CA SER A 13 10.05 0.19 -0.14
C SER A 13 10.63 0.47 -1.52
N GLY A 14 9.76 0.65 -2.52
CA GLY A 14 10.15 0.87 -3.90
C GLY A 14 10.86 -0.34 -4.50
N TRP A 15 11.42 -0.14 -5.69
CA TRP A 15 12.16 -1.18 -6.39
C TRP A 15 13.37 -0.62 -7.13
N LYS A 16 14.58 -1.06 -6.73
CA LYS A 16 15.86 -0.60 -7.32
C LYS A 16 15.95 0.93 -7.38
N ASP A 17 15.71 1.57 -6.24
CA ASP A 17 15.75 3.03 -6.06
C ASP A 17 14.74 3.80 -6.93
N LYS A 18 13.65 3.14 -7.34
CA LYS A 18 12.55 3.73 -8.10
C LYS A 18 11.23 3.53 -7.37
N VAL A 19 10.33 4.49 -7.57
CA VAL A 19 8.92 4.35 -7.19
C VAL A 19 8.34 3.11 -7.90
N ASN A 20 7.64 2.28 -7.15
CA ASN A 20 6.81 1.20 -7.67
C ASN A 20 5.32 1.54 -7.43
N LEU A 21 4.47 1.02 -8.31
CA LEU A 21 3.06 1.39 -8.33
C LEU A 21 2.28 0.69 -7.21
N GLU A 22 2.63 -0.55 -6.90
CA GLU A 22 1.98 -1.36 -5.87
C GLU A 22 2.14 -0.76 -4.46
N ASP A 23 3.35 -0.35 -4.05
CA ASP A 23 3.53 0.27 -2.72
C ASP A 23 2.83 1.63 -2.66
N THR A 24 2.97 2.44 -3.71
CA THR A 24 2.33 3.77 -3.78
C THR A 24 0.81 3.66 -3.73
N LEU A 25 0.25 2.65 -4.40
CA LEU A 25 -1.18 2.39 -4.42
C LEU A 25 -1.66 1.86 -3.07
N PHE A 26 -0.88 1.03 -2.38
CA PHE A 26 -1.17 0.63 -1.00
C PHE A 26 -1.18 1.85 -0.07
N ALA A 27 -0.15 2.71 -0.15
CA ALA A 27 -0.09 3.94 0.63
C ALA A 27 -1.32 4.82 0.37
N GLY A 28 -1.73 4.96 -0.89
CA GLY A 28 -2.95 5.66 -1.28
C GLY A 28 -4.21 5.06 -0.67
N GLY A 29 -4.30 3.73 -0.59
CA GLY A 29 -5.41 3.04 0.09
C GLY A 29 -5.45 3.31 1.59
N VAL A 30 -4.30 3.40 2.26
CA VAL A 30 -4.21 3.80 3.67
C VAL A 30 -4.66 5.25 3.85
N VAL A 31 -4.13 6.18 3.04
CA VAL A 31 -4.54 7.60 3.03
C VAL A 31 -6.04 7.72 2.83
N HIS A 32 -6.60 6.99 1.86
CA HIS A 32 -8.03 7.02 1.56
C HIS A 32 -8.91 6.64 2.75
N ASN A 33 -8.46 5.70 3.58
CA ASN A 33 -9.16 5.28 4.80
C ASN A 33 -8.96 6.24 5.99
N LEU A 34 -7.94 7.09 5.95
CA LEU A 34 -7.64 8.11 6.96
C LEU A 34 -8.20 9.49 6.64
N MET A 35 -8.74 9.72 5.43
CA MET A 35 -9.24 11.04 5.00
C MET A 35 -10.40 11.61 5.82
N ASN A 36 -11.15 10.78 6.55
CA ASN A 36 -12.22 11.27 7.43
C ASN A 36 -11.70 11.79 8.78
N GLU A 37 -10.40 11.77 8.99
CA GLU A 37 -9.74 12.36 10.16
C GLU A 37 -9.10 13.71 9.77
N ASP A 38 -8.77 14.54 10.75
CA ASP A 38 -8.15 15.87 10.55
C ASP A 38 -6.65 15.78 10.13
N TYR A 39 -6.27 14.83 9.26
CA TYR A 39 -4.92 14.74 8.71
C TYR A 39 -4.73 15.73 7.56
N GLN A 40 -3.61 16.44 7.59
CA GLN A 40 -3.13 17.21 6.44
C GLN A 40 -2.20 16.36 5.58
N LEU A 41 -2.50 16.26 4.29
CA LEU A 41 -1.66 15.52 3.33
C LEU A 41 -0.58 16.44 2.75
N ASP A 42 0.60 15.86 2.50
CA ASP A 42 1.61 16.45 1.63
C ASP A 42 1.38 16.05 0.16
N ASP A 43 2.21 16.55 -0.75
CA ASP A 43 2.10 16.26 -2.20
C ASP A 43 2.18 14.75 -2.50
N SER A 44 2.97 14.01 -1.74
CA SER A 44 3.13 12.57 -1.92
C SER A 44 1.88 11.80 -1.50
N GLY A 45 1.25 12.23 -0.40
CA GLY A 45 -0.02 11.71 0.08
C GLY A 45 -1.16 11.99 -0.90
N ILE A 46 -1.23 13.21 -1.45
CA ILE A 46 -2.22 13.58 -2.48
C ILE A 46 -2.03 12.72 -3.72
N ALA A 47 -0.80 12.59 -4.23
CA ALA A 47 -0.52 11.80 -5.42
C ALA A 47 -0.87 10.31 -5.24
N ALA A 48 -0.59 9.75 -4.05
CA ALA A 48 -0.94 8.37 -3.72
C ALA A 48 -2.46 8.17 -3.62
N GLU A 49 -3.18 9.11 -3.00
CA GLU A 49 -4.64 9.11 -2.88
C GLU A 49 -5.32 9.13 -4.26
N ASP A 50 -4.91 10.07 -5.11
CA ASP A 50 -5.42 10.18 -6.48
C ASP A 50 -5.17 8.89 -7.28
N LEU A 51 -3.97 8.33 -7.16
CA LEU A 51 -3.61 7.06 -7.80
C LEU A 51 -4.54 5.93 -7.33
N TYR A 52 -4.77 5.82 -6.02
CA TYR A 52 -5.65 4.82 -5.46
C TYR A 52 -7.10 5.01 -5.91
N ARG A 53 -7.61 6.25 -5.96
CA ARG A 53 -8.98 6.53 -6.46
C ARG A 53 -9.20 6.09 -7.89
N ILE A 54 -8.19 6.23 -8.75
CA ILE A 54 -8.25 5.76 -10.14
C ILE A 54 -8.30 4.22 -10.17
N ALA A 55 -7.56 3.56 -9.29
CA ALA A 55 -7.37 2.12 -9.33
C ALA A 55 -8.39 1.29 -8.53
N LYS A 56 -8.99 1.84 -7.45
CA LYS A 56 -9.68 1.09 -6.39
C LYS A 56 -10.81 0.16 -6.85
N ASN A 57 -11.43 0.46 -7.99
CA ASN A 57 -12.52 -0.37 -8.53
C ASN A 57 -12.03 -1.67 -9.16
N ASP A 58 -10.78 -1.72 -9.62
CA ASP A 58 -10.14 -2.91 -10.19
C ASP A 58 -8.61 -2.82 -10.06
N LEU A 59 -8.11 -3.09 -8.85
CA LEU A 59 -6.68 -3.05 -8.53
C LEU A 59 -5.86 -4.00 -9.40
N ASN A 60 -6.40 -5.18 -9.69
CA ASN A 60 -5.72 -6.20 -10.48
C ASN A 60 -5.50 -5.71 -11.91
N THR A 61 -6.55 -5.22 -12.57
CA THR A 61 -6.40 -4.66 -13.93
C THR A 61 -5.53 -3.41 -13.93
N TYR A 62 -5.62 -2.57 -12.91
CA TYR A 62 -4.76 -1.38 -12.81
C TYR A 62 -3.27 -1.76 -12.78
N LEU A 63 -2.91 -2.74 -11.96
CA LEU A 63 -1.53 -3.18 -11.80
C LEU A 63 -0.99 -4.00 -12.98
N LYS A 64 -1.82 -4.51 -13.89
CA LYS A 64 -1.32 -5.13 -15.14
C LYS A 64 -0.53 -4.16 -16.03
N LYS A 65 -0.65 -2.84 -15.81
CA LYS A 65 0.11 -1.81 -16.53
C LYS A 65 1.57 -1.68 -16.04
N THR A 66 1.92 -2.28 -14.91
CA THR A 66 3.24 -2.10 -14.32
C THR A 66 4.31 -2.92 -15.05
N SER A 67 5.52 -2.38 -15.16
CA SER A 67 6.67 -3.14 -15.64
C SER A 67 7.05 -4.29 -14.69
N HIS A 68 6.67 -4.16 -13.41
CA HIS A 68 6.89 -5.19 -12.40
C HIS A 68 5.96 -6.40 -12.61
N SER A 69 4.67 -6.19 -12.86
CA SER A 69 3.71 -7.27 -13.12
C SER A 69 4.09 -8.12 -14.33
N GLU A 70 4.60 -7.53 -15.41
CA GLU A 70 5.07 -8.29 -16.58
C GLU A 70 6.26 -9.20 -16.26
N ARG A 71 7.09 -8.84 -15.28
CA ARG A 71 8.15 -9.70 -14.77
C ARG A 71 7.61 -10.78 -13.85
N LEU A 72 6.67 -10.44 -12.96
CA LEU A 72 6.09 -11.41 -12.03
C LEU A 72 5.30 -12.50 -12.75
N LYS A 73 4.63 -12.17 -13.87
CA LYS A 73 4.05 -13.18 -14.78
C LYS A 73 5.10 -14.17 -15.30
N LYS A 74 6.30 -13.70 -15.66
CA LYS A 74 7.42 -14.57 -16.10
C LYS A 74 7.96 -15.49 -15.00
N LEU A 75 7.69 -15.16 -13.74
CA LEU A 75 8.09 -15.97 -12.58
C LEU A 75 6.97 -16.92 -12.10
N GLY A 76 5.77 -16.85 -12.69
CA GLY A 76 4.64 -17.73 -12.34
C GLY A 76 3.96 -17.41 -11.00
N ILE A 77 4.12 -16.19 -10.48
CA ILE A 77 3.60 -15.80 -9.15
C ILE A 77 2.30 -14.99 -9.22
N GLU A 78 1.47 -15.24 -10.23
CA GLU A 78 0.20 -14.53 -10.43
C GLU A 78 -0.77 -14.75 -9.28
N GLU A 79 -0.77 -15.95 -8.69
CA GLU A 79 -1.59 -16.30 -7.53
C GLU A 79 -1.21 -15.48 -6.29
N ASP A 80 0.09 -15.28 -6.05
CA ASP A 80 0.59 -14.46 -4.94
C ASP A 80 0.17 -13.00 -5.09
N ILE A 81 0.21 -12.46 -6.32
CA ILE A 81 -0.27 -11.09 -6.59
C ILE A 81 -1.77 -11.01 -6.32
N ALA A 82 -2.56 -11.95 -6.83
CA ALA A 82 -4.00 -11.97 -6.63
C ALA A 82 -4.34 -12.06 -5.13
N PHE A 83 -3.59 -12.84 -4.37
CA PHE A 83 -3.71 -12.92 -2.91
C PHE A 83 -3.36 -11.59 -2.22
N CYS A 84 -2.23 -10.96 -2.56
CA CYS A 84 -1.81 -9.68 -1.98
C CYS A 84 -2.74 -8.50 -2.30
N LEU A 85 -3.58 -8.60 -3.33
CA LEU A 85 -4.56 -7.57 -3.69
C LEU A 85 -5.90 -7.71 -2.97
N GLN A 86 -6.07 -8.75 -2.16
CA GLN A 86 -7.26 -8.88 -1.32
C GLN A 86 -7.22 -7.85 -0.18
N VAL A 87 -8.32 -7.14 0.01
CA VAL A 87 -8.45 -6.10 1.03
C VAL A 87 -9.06 -6.71 2.30
N ASP A 88 -8.55 -6.32 3.47
CA ASP A 88 -9.09 -6.66 4.79
C ASP A 88 -9.21 -8.16 5.13
N ILE A 89 -8.34 -9.01 4.56
CA ILE A 89 -8.35 -10.46 4.85
C ILE A 89 -7.72 -10.83 6.20
N THR A 90 -7.10 -9.88 6.91
CA THR A 90 -6.45 -10.10 8.20
C THR A 90 -6.65 -8.91 9.12
N THR A 91 -6.70 -9.18 10.43
CA THR A 91 -6.79 -8.17 11.50
C THR A 91 -5.48 -8.00 12.26
N SER A 92 -4.44 -8.77 11.90
CA SER A 92 -3.14 -8.70 12.56
C SER A 92 -2.33 -7.51 12.03
N ILE A 93 -1.96 -6.58 12.92
CA ILE A 93 -1.06 -5.47 12.59
C ILE A 93 0.34 -5.81 13.13
N PRO A 94 1.35 -6.03 12.27
CA PRO A 94 2.72 -6.21 12.73
C PRO A 94 3.32 -4.88 13.21
N VAL A 95 4.05 -4.92 14.32
CA VAL A 95 4.83 -3.80 14.87
C VAL A 95 6.27 -4.25 15.11
N LEU A 96 7.23 -3.34 14.89
CA LEU A 96 8.64 -3.62 15.13
C LEU A 96 8.98 -3.41 16.60
N GLU A 97 9.40 -4.46 17.30
CA GLU A 97 9.94 -4.41 18.66
C GLU A 97 11.40 -4.91 18.64
N GLY A 98 12.34 -3.99 18.83
CA GLY A 98 13.77 -4.27 18.65
C GLY A 98 14.08 -4.66 17.20
N GLU A 99 14.50 -5.90 16.97
CA GLU A 99 14.85 -6.43 15.64
C GLU A 99 13.79 -7.40 15.08
N ARG A 100 12.58 -7.45 15.66
CA ARG A 100 11.56 -8.44 15.29
C ARG A 100 10.19 -7.81 15.08
N LEU A 101 9.45 -8.35 14.11
CA LEU A 101 8.04 -8.05 13.94
C LEU A 101 7.20 -8.91 14.90
N VAL A 102 6.39 -8.27 15.72
CA VAL A 102 5.42 -8.91 16.62
C VAL A 102 4.01 -8.39 16.33
N ARG A 103 2.98 -9.11 16.78
CA ARG A 103 1.60 -8.65 16.63
C ARG A 103 1.32 -7.51 17.62
N MET A 104 0.72 -6.43 17.13
CA MET A 104 0.22 -5.32 17.96
C MET A 104 -0.82 -5.84 18.95
N LYS A 105 -0.63 -5.51 20.23
CA LYS A 105 -1.52 -5.89 21.32
C LYS A 105 -2.78 -5.04 21.36
#